data_AF-A0A434V721-F1
#
_entry.id   AF-A0A434V721-F1
#
_cell.length_a   1.000
_cell.length_b   1.000
_cell.length_c   1.000
_cell.angle_alpha   90.00
_cell.angle_beta   90.00
_cell.angle_gamma   90.00
#
_symmetry.space_group_name_H-M   'P 1'
#
loop_
_entity.id
_entity.type
_entity.pdbx_description
1 polymer ?
#
loop_
_entity_poly.entity_id
_entity_poly.type
_entity_poly.pdbx_seq_one_letter_code
_entity_poly.pdbx_strand_id
1 'polypeptide(L)'
;NTAVGSINDFAKQTQGTLAKVDNVLDGIDPADVRTALANIQKASDSANRAAADIAKVTDKIANRSDDINDTIKNARQLSQRLNDASVRVDGILAKVDKLLGSGEANGVMADARATLKSFKQVADTLNARLGTITDNLARFSGQGLQNVEALVQDSRRSINRIEEAVTDLSRNPQRILTGGEGEVRQFDGRARR
;
A
#
# COMPACT_ATOMS: atom_id res chain seq x y z
N ASN A 1 -29.42 -25.24 -52.32
CA ASN A 1 -27.94 -25.22 -52.43
C ASN A 1 -27.20 -24.38 -51.39
N THR A 2 -27.86 -23.52 -50.62
CA THR A 2 -27.20 -22.66 -49.59
C THR A 2 -26.86 -23.41 -48.29
N ALA A 3 -27.68 -24.35 -47.84
CA ALA A 3 -27.45 -25.10 -46.59
C ALA A 3 -26.23 -26.03 -46.62
N VAL A 4 -25.92 -26.62 -47.79
CA VAL A 4 -24.75 -27.50 -47.97
C VAL A 4 -23.45 -26.68 -48.05
N GLY A 5 -23.52 -25.46 -48.61
CA GLY A 5 -22.40 -24.51 -48.62
C GLY A 5 -22.04 -24.02 -47.22
N SER A 6 -23.03 -23.62 -46.42
CA SER A 6 -22.81 -23.14 -45.05
C SER A 6 -22.24 -24.21 -44.11
N ILE A 7 -22.58 -25.49 -44.29
CA ILE A 7 -22.01 -26.60 -43.50
C ILE A 7 -20.54 -26.84 -43.86
N ASN A 8 -20.20 -26.78 -45.15
CA ASN A 8 -18.81 -26.92 -45.61
C ASN A 8 -17.93 -25.73 -45.19
N ASP A 9 -18.47 -24.51 -45.21
CA ASP A 9 -17.74 -23.33 -44.77
C ASP A 9 -17.50 -23.33 -43.26
N PHE A 10 -18.50 -23.71 -42.47
CA PHE A 10 -18.35 -23.92 -41.03
C PHE A 10 -17.30 -25.00 -40.71
N ALA A 11 -17.35 -26.16 -41.39
CA ALA A 11 -16.39 -27.24 -41.20
C ALA A 11 -14.94 -26.82 -41.49
N LYS A 12 -14.73 -26.05 -42.58
CA LYS A 12 -13.43 -25.47 -42.92
C LYS A 12 -12.96 -24.45 -41.89
N GLN A 13 -13.87 -23.62 -41.39
CA GLN A 13 -13.54 -22.62 -40.36
C GLN A 13 -13.17 -23.29 -39.03
N THR A 14 -13.85 -24.37 -38.64
CA THR A 14 -13.51 -25.15 -37.45
C THR A 14 -12.18 -25.90 -37.60
N GLN A 15 -11.88 -26.48 -38.78
CA GLN A 15 -10.57 -27.08 -39.04
C GLN A 15 -9.44 -26.05 -38.99
N GLY A 16 -9.67 -24.85 -39.54
CA GLY A 16 -8.71 -23.75 -39.48
C GLY A 16 -8.46 -23.24 -38.06
N THR A 17 -9.48 -23.23 -37.19
CA THR A 17 -9.32 -22.87 -35.77
C THR A 17 -8.59 -23.94 -34.99
N LEU A 18 -8.89 -25.23 -35.21
CA LEU A 18 -8.20 -26.34 -34.55
C LEU A 18 -6.72 -26.38 -34.93
N ALA A 19 -6.40 -26.21 -36.21
CA ALA A 19 -5.01 -26.15 -36.67
C ALA A 19 -4.25 -24.93 -36.09
N LYS A 20 -4.92 -23.81 -35.82
CA LYS A 20 -4.31 -22.65 -35.14
C LYS A 20 -4.05 -22.94 -33.66
N VAL A 21 -4.96 -23.66 -33.00
CA VAL A 21 -4.78 -24.08 -31.60
C VAL A 21 -3.64 -25.07 -31.48
N ASP A 22 -3.55 -26.07 -32.38
CA ASP A 22 -2.44 -27.03 -32.40
C ASP A 22 -1.10 -26.32 -32.63
N ASN A 23 -1.02 -25.38 -33.57
CA ASN A 23 0.22 -24.59 -33.77
C ASN A 23 0.61 -23.72 -32.57
N VAL A 24 -0.36 -23.20 -31.81
CA VAL A 24 -0.07 -22.44 -30.58
C VAL A 24 0.42 -23.37 -29.47
N LEU A 25 -0.14 -24.58 -29.37
CA LEU A 25 0.28 -25.58 -28.38
C LEU A 25 1.65 -26.19 -28.73
N ASP A 26 1.92 -26.47 -29.99
CA ASP A 26 3.20 -26.96 -30.50
C ASP A 26 4.33 -25.91 -30.38
N GLY A 27 3.96 -24.62 -30.38
CA GLY A 27 4.89 -23.50 -30.21
C GLY A 27 5.30 -23.19 -28.77
N ILE A 28 4.67 -23.84 -27.77
CA ILE A 28 5.00 -23.65 -26.36
C ILE A 28 6.01 -24.72 -25.94
N ASP A 29 7.27 -24.32 -25.72
CA ASP A 29 8.29 -25.22 -25.20
C ASP A 29 7.99 -25.58 -23.73
N PRO A 30 7.89 -26.86 -23.36
CA PRO A 30 7.76 -27.30 -21.97
C PRO A 30 8.87 -26.75 -21.04
N ALA A 31 10.06 -26.47 -21.56
CA ALA A 31 11.16 -25.85 -20.82
C ALA A 31 10.86 -24.40 -20.43
N ASP A 32 10.23 -23.62 -21.32
CA ASP A 32 9.81 -22.25 -21.04
C ASP A 32 8.71 -22.22 -19.97
N VAL A 33 7.76 -23.16 -20.05
CA VAL A 33 6.71 -23.33 -19.02
C VAL A 33 7.32 -23.66 -17.66
N ARG A 34 8.27 -24.60 -17.60
CA ARG A 34 8.99 -24.95 -16.36
C ARG A 34 9.75 -23.76 -15.79
N THR A 35 10.38 -22.96 -16.65
CA THR A 35 11.11 -21.75 -16.25
C THR A 35 10.17 -20.69 -15.70
N ALA A 36 9.04 -20.46 -16.37
CA ALA A 36 8.00 -19.55 -15.89
C ALA A 36 7.47 -19.99 -14.51
N LEU A 37 7.21 -21.29 -14.33
CA LEU A 37 6.77 -21.84 -13.04
C LEU A 37 7.81 -21.67 -11.93
N ALA A 38 9.07 -21.95 -12.22
CA ALA A 38 10.16 -21.74 -11.26
C ALA A 38 10.29 -20.25 -10.87
N ASN A 39 10.09 -19.34 -11.82
CA ASN A 39 10.10 -17.90 -11.56
C ASN A 39 8.90 -17.46 -10.71
N ILE A 40 7.70 -17.98 -10.99
CA ILE A 40 6.49 -17.73 -10.18
C ILE A 40 6.68 -18.24 -8.75
N GLN A 41 7.26 -19.43 -8.58
CA GLN A 41 7.55 -19.98 -7.26
C GLN A 41 8.53 -19.09 -6.48
N LYS A 42 9.64 -18.67 -7.11
CA LYS A 42 10.61 -17.75 -6.48
C LYS A 42 10.00 -16.39 -6.14
N ALA A 43 9.14 -15.86 -7.02
CA ALA A 43 8.43 -14.61 -6.78
C ALA A 43 7.45 -14.76 -5.60
N SER A 44 6.75 -15.89 -5.51
CA SER A 44 5.84 -16.21 -4.40
C SER A 44 6.59 -16.34 -3.07
N ASP A 45 7.73 -17.03 -3.05
CA ASP A 45 8.60 -17.13 -1.87
C ASP A 45 9.09 -15.75 -1.40
N SER A 46 9.47 -14.89 -2.35
CA SER A 46 9.92 -13.53 -2.05
C SER A 46 8.78 -12.67 -1.49
N ALA A 47 7.59 -12.77 -2.07
CA ALA A 47 6.39 -12.12 -1.58
C ALA A 47 6.00 -12.59 -0.17
N ASN A 48 6.11 -13.89 0.12
CA ASN A 48 5.88 -14.47 1.44
C ASN A 48 6.83 -13.89 2.50
N ARG A 49 8.13 -13.80 2.18
CA ARG A 49 9.12 -13.19 3.08
C ARG A 49 8.80 -11.72 3.34
N ALA A 50 8.52 -10.96 2.28
CA ALA A 50 8.15 -9.55 2.42
C ALA A 50 6.90 -9.35 3.28
N ALA A 51 5.84 -10.14 3.06
CA ALA A 51 4.62 -10.08 3.85
C ALA A 51 4.87 -10.44 5.32
N ALA A 52 5.75 -11.41 5.59
CA ALA A 52 6.13 -11.78 6.96
C ALA A 52 6.95 -10.68 7.65
N ASP A 53 7.88 -10.04 6.95
CA ASP A 53 8.68 -8.95 7.51
C ASP A 53 7.83 -7.70 7.76
N ILE A 54 6.90 -7.38 6.86
CA ILE A 54 5.90 -6.33 7.07
C ILE A 54 5.06 -6.64 8.31
N ALA A 55 4.53 -7.88 8.45
CA ALA A 55 3.76 -8.27 9.62
C ALA A 55 4.55 -8.06 10.93
N LYS A 56 5.82 -8.46 10.98
CA LYS A 56 6.68 -8.25 12.17
C LYS A 56 6.88 -6.77 12.49
N VAL A 57 7.04 -5.92 11.47
CA VAL A 57 7.18 -4.47 11.67
C VAL A 57 5.86 -3.89 12.19
N THR A 58 4.73 -4.27 11.59
CA THR A 58 3.39 -3.88 12.04
C THR A 58 3.15 -4.29 13.49
N ASP A 59 3.47 -5.53 13.87
CA ASP A 59 3.34 -6.00 15.26
C ASP A 59 4.20 -5.17 16.22
N LYS A 60 5.44 -4.85 15.84
CA LYS A 60 6.31 -3.98 16.67
C LYS A 60 5.74 -2.58 16.85
N ILE A 61 5.09 -2.03 15.82
CA ILE A 61 4.47 -0.70 15.91
C ILE A 61 3.18 -0.80 16.72
N ALA A 62 2.35 -1.80 16.49
CA ALA A 62 1.10 -2.03 17.23
C ALA A 62 1.36 -2.17 18.74
N ASN A 63 2.40 -2.93 19.12
CA ASN A 63 2.83 -3.07 20.52
C ASN A 63 3.38 -1.78 21.14
N ARG A 64 3.70 -0.77 20.32
CA ARG A 64 4.13 0.57 20.73
C ARG A 64 3.09 1.64 20.45
N SER A 65 1.88 1.27 20.02
CA SER A 65 0.83 2.24 19.70
C SER A 65 0.49 3.12 20.89
N ASP A 66 0.48 2.56 22.11
CA ASP A 66 0.24 3.33 23.34
C ASP A 66 1.38 4.32 23.62
N ASP A 67 2.64 3.89 23.54
CA ASP A 67 3.81 4.78 23.67
C ASP A 67 3.76 5.93 22.63
N ILE A 68 3.35 5.60 21.40
CA ILE A 68 3.19 6.56 20.31
C ILE A 68 2.08 7.56 20.63
N ASN A 69 0.93 7.09 21.11
CA ASN A 69 -0.20 7.93 21.49
C ASN A 69 0.17 8.88 22.64
N ASP A 70 0.91 8.39 23.63
CA ASP A 70 1.42 9.20 24.73
C ASP A 70 2.44 10.25 24.25
N THR A 71 3.34 9.86 23.34
CA THR A 71 4.27 10.79 22.70
C THR A 71 3.53 11.90 21.96
N ILE A 72 2.49 11.56 21.20
CA ILE A 72 1.63 12.54 20.51
C ILE A 72 0.95 13.47 21.53
N LYS A 73 0.39 12.93 22.61
CA LYS A 73 -0.27 13.73 23.65
C LYS A 73 0.71 14.69 24.31
N ASN A 74 1.90 14.23 24.66
CA ASN A 74 2.96 15.06 25.24
C ASN A 74 3.43 16.15 24.26
N ALA A 75 3.58 15.81 22.97
CA ALA A 75 3.91 16.78 21.93
C ALA A 75 2.83 17.87 21.78
N ARG A 76 1.54 17.50 21.85
CA ARG A 76 0.43 18.46 21.84
C ARG A 76 0.45 19.38 23.06
N GLN A 77 0.71 18.84 24.24
CA GLN A 77 0.85 19.65 25.46
C GLN A 77 2.06 20.60 25.38
N LEU A 78 3.19 20.13 24.85
CA LEU A 78 4.37 20.97 24.62
C LEU A 78 4.06 22.09 23.62
N SER A 79 3.44 21.76 22.49
CA SER A 79 2.97 22.72 21.48
C SER A 79 2.09 23.80 22.11
N GLN A 80 1.12 23.42 22.94
CA GLN A 80 0.26 24.37 23.63
C GLN A 80 1.05 25.29 24.58
N ARG A 81 1.97 24.73 25.38
CA ARG A 81 2.84 25.53 26.27
C ARG A 81 3.76 26.48 25.49
N LEU A 82 4.27 26.06 24.34
CA LEU A 82 5.07 26.90 23.45
C LEU A 82 4.24 28.06 22.90
N ASN A 83 2.99 27.82 22.50
CA ASN A 83 2.08 28.89 22.06
C ASN A 83 1.82 29.89 23.19
N ASP A 84 1.51 29.41 24.39
CA ASP A 84 1.28 30.28 25.55
C ASP A 84 2.52 31.13 25.88
N ALA A 85 3.72 30.54 25.77
CA ALA A 85 4.98 31.25 25.95
C ALA A 85 5.20 32.29 24.84
N SER A 86 4.95 31.96 23.57
CA SER A 86 5.03 32.90 22.44
C SER A 86 4.12 34.11 22.65
N VAL A 87 2.88 33.92 23.13
CA VAL A 87 1.95 35.02 23.43
C VAL A 87 2.49 35.93 24.55
N ARG A 88 3.10 35.35 25.60
CA ARG A 88 3.73 36.14 26.65
C ARG A 88 4.92 36.94 26.13
N VAL A 89 5.75 36.34 25.28
CA VAL A 89 6.88 37.01 24.62
C VAL A 89 6.39 38.18 23.76
N ASP A 90 5.29 38.01 23.01
CA ASP A 90 4.68 39.10 22.25
C ASP A 90 4.24 40.26 23.13
N GLY A 91 3.62 39.96 24.27
CA GLY A 91 3.24 40.99 25.25
C GLY A 91 4.45 41.74 25.82
N ILE A 92 5.58 41.06 26.02
CA ILE A 92 6.83 41.70 26.48
C ILE A 92 7.41 42.56 25.36
N LEU A 93 7.50 42.04 24.13
CA LEU A 93 8.00 42.77 22.96
C LEU A 93 7.19 44.06 22.71
N ALA A 94 5.87 44.00 22.82
CA ALA A 94 5.00 45.17 22.68
C ALA A 94 5.26 46.24 23.75
N LYS A 95 5.52 45.82 25.01
CA LYS A 95 5.88 46.75 26.09
C LYS A 95 7.25 47.38 25.87
N VAL A 96 8.22 46.59 25.41
CA VAL A 96 9.57 47.08 25.06
C VAL A 96 9.49 48.08 23.92
N ASP A 97 8.66 47.84 22.90
CA ASP A 97 8.45 48.78 21.79
C ASP A 97 7.86 50.12 22.25
N LYS A 98 6.90 50.08 23.19
CA LYS A 98 6.34 51.29 23.79
C LYS A 98 7.38 52.11 24.57
N LEU A 99 8.30 51.44 25.28
CA LEU A 99 9.39 52.09 26.04
C LEU A 99 10.51 52.62 25.14
N LEU A 100 10.85 51.90 24.06
CA LEU A 100 11.82 52.38 23.07
C LEU A 100 11.30 53.60 22.30
N GLY A 101 9.98 53.66 22.04
CA GLY A 101 9.32 54.79 21.41
C GLY A 101 9.18 56.04 22.28
N SER A 102 9.34 55.95 23.61
CA SER A 102 9.28 57.12 24.51
C SER A 102 10.61 57.88 24.62
N GLY A 103 11.68 57.41 23.97
CA GLY A 103 13.00 58.08 23.96
C GLY A 103 13.88 57.79 25.18
N GLU A 104 13.44 56.94 26.11
CA GLU A 104 14.11 56.66 27.39
C GLU A 104 14.97 55.38 27.39
N ALA A 105 15.15 54.73 26.25
CA ALA A 105 15.62 53.35 26.20
C ALA A 105 17.07 53.18 25.71
N ASN A 106 17.90 52.59 26.57
CA ASN A 106 19.29 52.22 26.30
C ASN A 106 19.42 50.97 25.38
N GLY A 107 20.58 50.81 24.73
CA GLY A 107 20.89 49.71 23.79
C GLY A 107 20.64 48.28 24.30
N VAL A 108 20.71 48.04 25.62
CA VAL A 108 20.42 46.74 26.24
C VAL A 108 18.97 46.27 25.97
N MET A 109 18.01 47.20 25.84
CA MET A 109 16.62 46.83 25.51
C MET A 109 16.43 46.40 24.06
N ALA A 110 17.23 46.94 23.14
CA ALA A 110 17.23 46.52 21.74
C ALA A 110 17.78 45.10 21.59
N ASP A 111 18.87 44.77 22.30
CA ASP A 111 19.44 43.42 22.32
C ASP A 111 18.48 42.40 22.93
N ALA A 112 17.88 42.73 24.08
CA ALA A 112 16.87 41.88 24.71
C ALA A 112 15.67 41.61 23.78
N ARG A 113 15.21 42.62 23.03
CA ARG A 113 14.16 42.49 22.02
C ARG A 113 14.56 41.52 20.91
N ALA A 114 15.77 41.67 20.37
CA ALA A 114 16.29 40.81 19.32
C ALA A 114 16.35 39.34 19.79
N THR A 115 16.85 39.10 21.01
CA THR A 115 16.89 37.77 21.62
C THR A 115 15.50 37.16 21.79
N LEU A 116 14.55 37.91 22.35
CA LEU A 116 13.16 37.46 22.52
C LEU A 116 12.49 37.12 21.19
N LYS A 117 12.73 37.92 20.15
CA LYS A 117 12.24 37.65 18.79
C LYS A 117 12.81 36.34 18.23
N SER A 118 14.11 36.09 18.41
CA SER A 118 14.75 34.84 17.99
C SER A 118 14.19 33.62 18.73
N PHE A 119 13.99 33.72 20.05
CA PHE A 119 13.35 32.65 20.83
C PHE A 119 11.94 32.34 20.34
N LYS A 120 11.15 33.38 20.05
CA LYS A 120 9.82 33.22 19.46
C LYS A 120 9.88 32.49 18.12
N GLN A 121 10.75 32.90 17.21
CA GLN A 121 10.88 32.23 15.91
C GLN A 121 11.23 30.75 16.02
N VAL A 122 12.10 30.38 16.98
CA VAL A 122 12.42 28.99 17.27
C VAL A 122 11.20 28.25 17.82
N ALA A 123 10.48 28.84 18.77
CA ALA A 123 9.27 28.25 19.34
C ALA A 123 8.20 28.01 18.26
N ASP A 124 7.95 28.99 17.38
CA ASP A 124 6.99 28.90 16.29
C ASP A 124 7.40 27.81 15.28
N THR A 125 8.70 27.71 14.97
CA THR A 125 9.25 26.66 14.09
C THR A 125 9.10 25.27 14.71
N LEU A 126 9.42 25.13 15.99
CA LEU A 126 9.26 23.87 16.72
C LEU A 126 7.78 23.46 16.77
N ASN A 127 6.88 24.40 17.02
CA ASN A 127 5.44 24.17 17.07
C ASN A 127 4.89 23.67 15.73
N ALA A 128 5.27 24.30 14.61
CA ALA A 128 4.86 23.87 13.27
C ALA A 128 5.36 22.47 12.91
N ARG A 129 6.63 22.16 13.24
CA ARG A 129 7.22 20.84 13.02
C ARG A 129 6.57 19.78 13.90
N LEU A 130 6.33 20.08 15.18
CA LEU A 130 5.65 19.17 16.10
C LEU A 130 4.24 18.83 15.60
N GLY A 131 3.46 19.83 15.18
CA GLY A 131 2.12 19.60 14.59
C GLY A 131 2.18 18.61 13.42
N THR A 132 3.08 18.86 12.46
CA THR A 132 3.26 18.00 11.27
C THR A 132 3.65 16.57 11.65
N ILE A 133 4.58 16.41 12.59
CA ILE A 133 5.02 15.08 13.06
C ILE A 133 3.87 14.36 13.75
N THR A 134 3.12 15.05 14.63
CA THR A 134 2.00 14.43 15.36
C THR A 134 0.87 14.00 14.43
N ASP A 135 0.60 14.76 13.37
CA ASP A 135 -0.45 14.44 12.40
C ASP A 135 -0.07 13.23 11.54
N ASN A 136 1.19 13.19 11.05
CA ASN A 136 1.69 12.05 10.30
C ASN A 136 1.72 10.77 11.14
N LEU A 137 2.15 10.89 12.40
CA LEU A 137 2.21 9.76 13.32
C LEU A 137 0.81 9.23 13.65
N ALA A 138 -0.17 10.12 13.90
CA ALA A 138 -1.55 9.73 14.13
C ALA A 138 -2.19 9.03 12.91
N ARG A 139 -1.93 9.53 11.69
CA ARG A 139 -2.42 8.88 10.46
C ARG A 139 -1.80 7.51 10.25
N PHE A 140 -0.50 7.39 10.47
CA PHE A 140 0.22 6.14 10.32
C PHE A 140 -0.20 5.11 11.37
N SER A 141 -0.28 5.49 12.65
CA SER A 141 -0.65 4.58 13.73
C SER A 141 -2.12 4.16 13.73
N GLY A 142 -3.01 4.99 13.18
CA GLY A 142 -4.43 4.63 12.99
C GLY A 142 -4.67 3.91 11.68
N GLN A 143 -4.84 4.68 10.60
CA GLN A 143 -5.24 4.17 9.29
C GLN A 143 -4.12 3.38 8.59
N GLY A 144 -2.87 3.82 8.74
CA GLY A 144 -1.71 3.19 8.11
C GLY A 144 -1.53 1.74 8.55
N LEU A 145 -1.49 1.49 9.87
CA LEU A 145 -1.36 0.15 10.42
C LEU A 145 -2.51 -0.76 10.00
N GLN A 146 -3.75 -0.28 10.09
CA GLN A 146 -4.93 -1.06 9.69
C GLN A 146 -4.88 -1.47 8.21
N ASN A 147 -4.46 -0.56 7.32
CA ASN A 147 -4.32 -0.85 5.90
C ASN A 147 -3.23 -1.89 5.62
N VAL A 148 -2.11 -1.81 6.36
CA VAL A 148 -1.02 -2.77 6.24
C VAL A 148 -1.44 -4.15 6.73
N GLU A 149 -2.16 -4.25 7.84
CA GLU A 149 -2.73 -5.51 8.33
C GLU A 149 -3.64 -6.17 7.28
N ALA A 150 -4.55 -5.40 6.69
CA ALA A 150 -5.42 -5.88 5.61
C ALA A 150 -4.62 -6.37 4.40
N LEU A 151 -3.63 -5.59 3.95
CA LEU A 151 -2.77 -5.96 2.82
C LEU A 151 -1.99 -7.26 3.09
N VAL A 152 -1.46 -7.43 4.30
CA VAL A 152 -0.74 -8.66 4.71
C VAL A 152 -1.69 -9.86 4.68
N GLN A 153 -2.91 -9.71 5.19
CA GLN A 153 -3.91 -10.78 5.16
C GLN A 153 -4.29 -11.18 3.73
N ASP A 154 -4.53 -10.20 2.86
CA ASP A 154 -4.88 -10.45 1.45
C ASP A 154 -3.72 -11.04 0.64
N SER A 155 -2.49 -10.61 0.95
CA SER A 155 -1.28 -11.17 0.33
C SER A 155 -1.12 -12.64 0.67
N ARG A 156 -1.27 -13.03 1.95
CA ARG A 156 -1.22 -14.43 2.38
C ARG A 156 -2.26 -15.29 1.67
N ARG A 157 -3.50 -14.79 1.55
CA ARG A 157 -4.57 -15.49 0.82
C ARG A 157 -4.25 -15.66 -0.66
N SER A 158 -3.71 -14.63 -1.29
CA SER A 158 -3.37 -14.65 -2.72
C SER A 158 -2.23 -15.63 -3.01
N ILE A 159 -1.22 -15.68 -2.15
CA ILE A 159 -0.08 -16.58 -2.32
C ILE A 159 -0.51 -18.04 -2.17
N ASN A 160 -1.33 -18.37 -1.17
CA ASN A 160 -1.87 -19.73 -1.01
C ASN A 160 -2.59 -20.22 -2.29
N ARG A 161 -3.38 -19.35 -2.93
CA ARG A 161 -4.07 -19.67 -4.19
C ARG A 161 -3.09 -19.91 -5.35
N ILE A 162 -2.00 -19.15 -5.40
CA ILE A 162 -0.96 -19.32 -6.42
C ILE A 162 -0.22 -20.63 -6.19
N GLU A 163 0.14 -20.95 -4.95
CA GLU A 163 0.81 -22.21 -4.59
C GLU A 163 -0.07 -23.43 -4.93
N GLU A 164 -1.38 -23.36 -4.67
CA GLU A 164 -2.35 -24.37 -5.08
C GLU A 164 -2.40 -24.51 -6.62
N ALA A 165 -2.49 -23.39 -7.35
CA ALA A 165 -2.54 -23.41 -8.81
C ALA A 165 -1.24 -23.95 -9.45
N VAL A 166 -0.08 -23.56 -8.93
CA VAL A 166 1.23 -24.05 -9.38
C VAL A 166 1.38 -25.55 -9.07
N THR A 167 0.94 -25.99 -7.89
CA THR A 167 0.94 -27.40 -7.50
C THR A 167 0.05 -28.22 -8.42
N ASP A 168 -1.17 -27.74 -8.70
CA ASP A 168 -2.12 -28.39 -9.59
C ASP A 168 -1.58 -28.47 -11.03
N LEU A 169 -0.97 -27.40 -11.53
CA LEU A 169 -0.33 -27.36 -12.84
C LEU A 169 0.87 -28.32 -12.92
N SER A 170 1.67 -28.43 -11.85
CA SER A 170 2.80 -29.36 -11.81
C SER A 170 2.36 -30.84 -11.82
N ARG A 171 1.23 -31.15 -11.18
CA ARG A 171 0.69 -32.51 -11.06
C ARG A 171 -0.10 -32.93 -12.30
N ASN A 172 -0.83 -31.99 -12.91
CA ASN A 172 -1.66 -32.26 -14.08
C ASN A 172 -1.70 -31.03 -15.01
N PRO A 173 -0.67 -30.84 -15.86
CA PRO A 173 -0.57 -29.66 -16.72
C PRO A 173 -1.65 -29.60 -17.80
N GLN A 174 -2.12 -30.76 -18.28
CA GLN A 174 -3.17 -30.82 -19.29
C GLN A 174 -4.47 -30.21 -18.77
N ARG A 175 -4.83 -30.37 -17.49
CA ARG A 175 -6.07 -29.83 -16.91
C ARG A 175 -6.15 -28.30 -16.97
N ILE A 176 -5.03 -27.59 -16.86
CA ILE A 176 -5.02 -26.13 -16.92
C ILE A 176 -4.93 -25.64 -18.37
N LEU A 177 -4.13 -26.32 -19.21
CA LEU A 177 -3.90 -25.94 -20.61
C LEU A 177 -5.11 -26.20 -21.52
N THR A 178 -5.88 -27.25 -21.26
CA THR A 178 -7.10 -27.55 -22.04
C THR A 178 -8.35 -26.85 -21.49
N GLY A 179 -8.22 -26.04 -20.43
CA GLY A 179 -9.37 -25.43 -19.74
C GLY A 179 -10.28 -26.51 -19.16
N GLY A 180 -9.71 -27.30 -18.24
CA GLY A 180 -10.21 -28.58 -17.75
C GLY A 180 -11.74 -28.73 -17.75
N GLU A 181 -12.19 -29.87 -18.28
CA GLU A 181 -13.58 -30.29 -18.34
C GLU A 181 -14.24 -30.16 -16.95
N GLY A 182 -14.93 -29.05 -16.71
CA GLY A 182 -16.13 -29.10 -15.90
C GLY A 182 -17.10 -29.96 -16.69
N GLU A 183 -17.43 -31.15 -16.15
CA GLU A 183 -18.36 -32.15 -16.69
C GLU A 183 -19.06 -31.66 -17.97
N VAL A 184 -18.63 -32.18 -19.12
CA VAL A 184 -19.30 -31.91 -20.40
C VAL A 184 -20.79 -32.11 -20.15
N ARG A 185 -21.58 -31.03 -20.18
CA ARG A 185 -23.04 -31.11 -19.98
C ARG A 185 -23.56 -32.04 -21.07
N GLN A 186 -23.83 -33.29 -20.73
CA GLN A 186 -24.55 -34.19 -21.61
C GLN A 186 -25.94 -33.60 -21.79
N PHE A 187 -26.14 -32.93 -22.92
CA PHE A 187 -27.47 -32.64 -23.40
C PHE A 187 -28.10 -33.98 -23.79
N ASP A 188 -28.85 -34.58 -22.85
CA ASP A 188 -29.76 -35.68 -23.13
C ASP A 188 -30.84 -35.14 -24.08
N GLY A 189 -30.63 -35.35 -25.37
CA GLY A 189 -31.54 -35.00 -26.44
C GLY A 189 -32.80 -35.86 -26.40
N ARG A 190 -33.66 -35.64 -25.41
CA ARG A 190 -35.03 -36.16 -25.44
C ARG A 190 -35.86 -35.35 -26.42
N ALA A 191 -35.75 -35.70 -27.70
CA ALA A 191 -36.78 -35.40 -28.67
C ALA A 191 -38.03 -36.20 -28.30
N ARG A 192 -39.02 -35.47 -27.75
CA ARG A 192 -40.38 -35.94 -27.54
C ARG A 192 -40.94 -36.50 -28.86
N ARG A 193 -41.58 -37.66 -28.78
CA ARG A 193 -42.63 -38.09 -29.70
C ARG A 193 -43.89 -38.29 -28.89
#